data_AF-A0A4Y7J878-F1
#
_entry.id   AF-A0A4Y7J878-F1
#
_cell.length_a   1.000
_cell.length_b   1.000
_cell.length_c   1.000
_cell.angle_alpha   90.00
_cell.angle_beta   90.00
_cell.angle_gamma   90.00
#
_symmetry.space_group_name_H-M   'P 1'
#
loop_
_entity.id
_entity.type
_entity.pdbx_description
1 polymer ?
#
loop_
_entity_poly.entity_id
_entity_poly.type
_entity_poly.pdbx_seq_one_letter_code
_entity_poly.pdbx_strand_id
1 'polypeptide(L)'
;MGSDEAETNNERTHDTQSICLHAFSDLSRISPPMFVALLKACYVRGTEKATKKFQVLQQQVHLVLQNSPQPGPATFVLQCLYVFPVLGPLYTEGFSHLIISSLRRLLKTIPAESEAKKLAAKIFLDVTSGLVNHEERVLIKLLEVVDVKLENIAEAMCDLEVYDGNLDKAKAYMGPYIFKLVESQSFMLAVTLLERFSIRQSGEEFLMRMIEENQFKAAEKWATYMGKPLLVILINKYLDLKLLKNAYELIKKNDLKQDFPEVHLMYKESQLKKFAEKGLWDIAESRVNNNRQLLEYLVYLAMEAGYSEKVDELCERYALDGFAKSQEPQAKPTVTRFLHLKELIVEDIKWVDEADGLLSATSYIEECKVIGVDCEWKPNYVKGSKPNKVSIMQIASEKTVCILDLIKLSKDEPDMLDNCLKRILHSSSILKLGYNLQCDLKQLSQSYGELECFKHFEMLLDIQNVFKEPRGGLSGLAKKIMGASLNKTRRNSNWEQRPLTQQQMEYAALDAVVLIHIFYHIQNQPQAASANSGQPNMEWKSNIVSHIVDTKKSKAKKTPKPKSTKEVRPMTNPLSN
;
A
#
# COMPACT_ATOMS: atom_id res chain seq x y z
N MET A 1 49.89 -1.46 46.53
CA MET A 1 49.17 -2.29 47.51
C MET A 1 47.92 -1.52 47.91
N GLY A 2 46.68 -1.92 47.64
CA GLY A 2 46.19 -3.08 46.90
C GLY A 2 45.05 -2.65 45.98
N SER A 3 45.13 -3.17 44.77
CA SER A 3 44.03 -3.46 43.87
C SER A 3 43.41 -4.76 44.35
N ASP A 4 42.15 -4.73 44.80
CA ASP A 4 41.27 -5.91 44.89
C ASP A 4 39.88 -5.44 45.30
N GLU A 5 39.05 -5.06 44.32
CA GLU A 5 37.58 -5.05 44.50
C GLU A 5 36.77 -4.89 43.19
N ALA A 6 37.41 -4.82 42.01
CA ALA A 6 36.71 -4.59 40.75
C ALA A 6 36.46 -5.84 39.87
N GLU A 7 37.04 -7.00 40.19
CA GLU A 7 36.95 -8.19 39.32
C GLU A 7 35.82 -9.17 39.65
N THR A 8 35.14 -9.05 40.79
CA THR A 8 34.14 -10.04 41.24
C THR A 8 32.73 -9.88 40.65
N ASN A 9 32.47 -8.83 39.87
CA ASN A 9 31.14 -8.59 39.28
C ASN A 9 30.99 -9.07 37.82
N ASN A 10 32.09 -9.27 37.08
CA ASN A 10 32.02 -9.62 35.65
C ASN A 10 32.00 -11.14 35.41
N GLU A 11 32.56 -11.93 36.33
CA GLU A 11 32.44 -13.39 36.29
C GLU A 11 31.03 -13.86 36.69
N ARG A 12 30.43 -13.23 37.72
CA ARG A 12 29.05 -13.53 38.14
C ARG A 12 28.03 -13.27 37.04
N THR A 13 28.18 -12.21 36.25
CA THR A 13 27.24 -11.88 35.16
C THR A 13 27.33 -12.87 34.00
N HIS A 14 28.52 -13.34 33.67
CA HIS A 14 28.74 -14.38 32.65
C HIS A 14 28.23 -15.77 33.09
N ASP A 15 28.45 -16.15 34.35
CA ASP A 15 27.91 -17.41 34.90
C ASP A 15 26.38 -17.37 34.98
N THR A 16 25.80 -16.28 35.45
CA THR A 16 24.33 -16.09 35.46
C THR A 16 23.75 -16.08 34.04
N GLN A 17 24.51 -15.58 33.05
CA GLN A 17 24.10 -15.57 31.65
C GLN A 17 24.10 -16.98 31.04
N SER A 18 25.11 -17.80 31.35
CA SER A 18 25.17 -19.22 30.97
C SER A 18 24.04 -20.02 31.63
N ILE A 19 23.79 -19.80 32.92
CA ILE A 19 22.70 -20.44 33.68
C ILE A 19 21.33 -20.05 33.14
N CYS A 20 21.09 -18.78 32.79
CA CYS A 20 19.83 -18.35 32.18
C CYS A 20 19.59 -18.96 30.79
N LEU A 21 20.63 -19.11 29.96
CA LEU A 21 20.54 -19.75 28.64
C LEU A 21 20.30 -21.27 28.76
N HIS A 22 20.99 -21.94 29.68
CA HIS A 22 20.78 -23.36 29.95
C HIS A 22 19.40 -23.64 30.56
N ALA A 23 18.97 -22.87 31.55
CA ALA A 23 17.63 -22.99 32.13
C ALA A 23 16.55 -22.76 31.06
N PHE A 24 16.71 -21.77 30.18
CA PHE A 24 15.73 -21.52 29.13
C PHE A 24 15.58 -22.67 28.11
N SER A 25 16.49 -23.64 28.07
CA SER A 25 16.47 -24.75 27.09
C SER A 25 15.71 -26.00 27.56
N ASP A 26 15.51 -26.20 28.87
CA ASP A 26 14.83 -27.37 29.44
C ASP A 26 13.69 -26.93 30.39
N LEU A 27 12.45 -27.05 29.91
CA LEU A 27 11.26 -26.71 30.70
C LEU A 27 10.73 -27.85 31.55
N SER A 28 11.36 -29.03 31.55
CA SER A 28 10.88 -30.18 32.33
C SER A 28 10.90 -29.92 33.84
N ARG A 29 11.75 -28.99 34.31
CA ARG A 29 11.93 -28.64 35.73
C ARG A 29 11.63 -27.18 36.06
N ILE A 30 11.14 -26.39 35.10
CA ILE A 30 10.93 -24.96 35.27
C ILE A 30 9.45 -24.70 35.51
N SER A 31 9.13 -23.95 36.56
CA SER A 31 7.76 -23.53 36.83
C SER A 31 7.36 -22.34 35.93
N PRO A 32 6.05 -22.17 35.62
CA PRO A 32 5.58 -21.04 34.84
C PRO A 32 6.05 -19.67 35.37
N PRO A 33 6.04 -19.38 36.69
CA PRO A 33 6.57 -18.12 37.20
C PRO A 33 8.07 -17.93 36.95
N MET A 34 8.86 -18.99 37.10
CA MET A 34 10.30 -18.95 36.84
C MET A 34 10.57 -18.71 35.34
N PHE A 35 9.81 -19.36 34.46
CA PHE A 35 9.90 -19.14 33.03
C PHE A 35 9.56 -17.70 32.63
N VAL A 36 8.51 -17.13 33.22
CA VAL A 36 8.13 -15.72 33.00
C VAL A 36 9.22 -14.76 33.48
N ALA A 37 9.86 -15.04 34.62
CA ALA A 37 11.00 -14.27 35.12
C ALA A 37 12.23 -14.36 34.17
N LEU A 38 12.55 -15.56 33.68
CA LEU A 38 13.62 -15.78 32.70
C LEU A 38 13.34 -15.06 31.37
N LEU A 39 12.09 -15.10 30.89
CA LEU A 39 11.66 -14.40 29.67
C LEU A 39 11.86 -12.89 29.80
N LYS A 40 11.47 -12.31 30.95
CA LYS A 40 11.70 -10.89 31.26
C LYS A 40 13.19 -10.57 31.31
N ALA A 41 14.00 -11.40 31.98
CA ALA A 41 15.45 -11.20 32.06
C ALA A 41 16.12 -11.22 30.69
N CYS A 42 15.71 -12.13 29.81
CA CYS A 42 16.22 -12.23 28.43
C CYS A 42 15.81 -11.01 27.58
N TYR A 43 14.62 -10.46 27.78
CA TYR A 43 14.17 -9.27 27.05
C TYR A 43 14.89 -7.98 27.46
N VAL A 44 15.10 -7.79 28.77
CA VAL A 44 15.76 -6.58 29.31
C VAL A 44 17.22 -6.51 28.86
N ARG A 45 17.89 -7.66 28.72
CA ARG A 45 19.30 -7.73 28.32
C ARG A 45 19.47 -7.49 26.81
N GLY A 46 20.53 -6.76 26.42
CA GLY A 46 20.93 -6.51 25.03
C GLY A 46 20.63 -5.09 24.50
N THR A 47 21.34 -4.68 23.45
CA THR A 47 21.28 -3.33 22.84
C THR A 47 20.40 -3.25 21.58
N GLU A 48 19.85 -4.40 21.15
CA GLU A 48 19.02 -4.50 19.95
C GLU A 48 17.65 -3.84 20.11
N LYS A 49 17.06 -3.40 19.00
CA LYS A 49 15.70 -2.83 18.98
C LYS A 49 14.66 -3.83 19.50
N ALA A 50 13.66 -3.33 20.24
CA ALA A 50 12.60 -4.13 20.88
C ALA A 50 11.96 -5.17 19.93
N THR A 51 11.65 -4.80 18.69
CA THR A 51 11.06 -5.70 17.69
C THR A 51 11.95 -6.91 17.37
N LYS A 52 13.26 -6.71 17.25
CA LYS A 52 14.22 -7.79 16.94
C LYS A 52 14.39 -8.71 18.16
N LYS A 53 14.48 -8.14 19.36
CA LYS A 53 14.46 -8.91 20.62
C LYS A 53 13.21 -9.78 20.72
N PHE A 54 12.04 -9.21 20.42
CA PHE A 54 10.76 -9.91 20.47
C PHE A 54 10.67 -11.08 19.47
N GLN A 55 11.16 -10.88 18.24
CA GLN A 55 11.20 -11.94 17.22
C GLN A 55 12.10 -13.10 17.62
N VAL A 56 13.29 -12.81 18.17
CA VAL A 56 14.22 -13.83 18.65
C VAL A 56 13.61 -14.60 19.81
N LEU A 57 13.06 -13.90 20.82
CA LEU A 57 12.42 -14.55 21.96
C LEU A 57 11.23 -15.42 21.54
N GLN A 58 10.39 -14.96 20.61
CA GLN A 58 9.28 -15.75 20.09
C GLN A 58 9.76 -17.05 19.43
N GLN A 59 10.85 -17.01 18.65
CA GLN A 59 11.42 -18.23 18.04
C GLN A 59 11.96 -19.18 19.10
N GLN A 60 12.66 -18.65 20.11
CA GLN A 60 13.21 -19.46 21.20
C GLN A 60 12.09 -20.11 22.02
N VAL A 61 11.07 -19.34 22.44
CA VAL A 61 9.90 -19.88 23.14
C VAL A 61 9.24 -21.00 22.34
N HIS A 62 9.07 -20.83 21.02
CA HIS A 62 8.47 -21.87 20.18
C HIS A 62 9.29 -23.17 20.17
N LEU A 63 10.62 -23.08 20.08
CA LEU A 63 11.52 -24.25 20.10
C LEU A 63 11.48 -24.95 21.45
N VAL A 64 11.58 -24.18 22.52
CA VAL A 64 11.67 -24.72 23.88
C VAL A 64 10.35 -25.37 24.32
N LEU A 65 9.20 -24.84 23.87
CA LEU A 65 7.89 -25.47 24.13
C LEU A 65 7.75 -26.87 23.49
N GLN A 66 8.61 -27.25 22.55
CA GLN A 66 8.64 -28.61 21.99
C GLN A 66 9.30 -29.62 22.92
N ASN A 67 10.00 -29.18 23.97
CA ASN A 67 10.71 -30.04 24.93
C ASN A 67 9.80 -30.56 26.06
N SER A 68 8.52 -30.77 25.77
CA SER A 68 7.53 -31.41 26.67
C SER A 68 7.52 -30.90 28.13
N PRO A 69 7.30 -29.59 28.37
CA PRO A 69 7.07 -29.07 29.73
C PRO A 69 5.90 -29.78 30.41
N GLN A 70 5.96 -29.93 31.73
CA GLN A 70 4.89 -30.49 32.55
C GLN A 70 3.91 -29.40 33.01
N PRO A 71 2.58 -29.64 33.05
CA PRO A 71 1.88 -30.89 32.74
C PRO A 71 1.64 -31.13 31.24
N GLY A 72 1.94 -30.13 30.41
CA GLY A 72 1.86 -30.16 28.96
C GLY A 72 2.15 -28.77 28.39
N PRO A 73 2.63 -28.62 27.15
CA PRO A 73 3.09 -27.34 26.62
C PRO A 73 1.99 -26.29 26.43
N ALA A 74 0.76 -26.71 26.14
CA ALA A 74 -0.37 -25.79 26.08
C ALA A 74 -0.75 -25.30 27.48
N THR A 75 -0.91 -26.24 28.43
CA THR A 75 -1.25 -25.94 29.81
C THR A 75 -0.19 -25.08 30.51
N PHE A 76 1.09 -25.37 30.27
CA PHE A 76 2.23 -24.59 30.78
C PHE A 76 2.18 -23.12 30.31
N VAL A 77 1.93 -22.91 29.02
CA VAL A 77 1.75 -21.57 28.45
C VAL A 77 0.59 -20.83 29.11
N LEU A 78 -0.54 -21.50 29.30
CA LEU A 78 -1.72 -20.90 29.92
C LEU A 78 -1.46 -20.51 31.37
N GLN A 79 -0.72 -21.32 32.12
CA GLN A 79 -0.28 -20.96 33.47
C GLN A 79 0.61 -19.71 33.48
N CYS A 80 1.44 -19.49 32.45
CA CYS A 80 2.23 -18.25 32.33
C CYS A 80 1.34 -17.01 32.18
N LEU A 81 0.15 -17.13 31.56
CA LEU A 81 -0.79 -16.02 31.43
C LEU A 81 -1.29 -15.52 32.79
N TYR A 82 -1.43 -16.38 33.81
CA TYR A 82 -1.76 -15.92 35.16
C TYR A 82 -0.64 -15.10 35.81
N VAL A 83 0.62 -15.35 35.43
CA VAL A 83 1.78 -14.69 36.04
C VAL A 83 2.08 -13.34 35.38
N PHE A 84 1.87 -13.20 34.07
CA PHE A 84 2.23 -11.97 33.35
C PHE A 84 1.69 -10.67 33.95
N PRO A 85 0.44 -10.58 34.42
CA PRO A 85 -0.10 -9.38 35.05
C PRO A 85 0.73 -8.90 36.26
N VAL A 86 1.39 -9.82 36.98
CA VAL A 86 2.26 -9.51 38.12
C VAL A 86 3.52 -8.75 37.69
N LEU A 87 3.95 -8.85 36.42
CA LEU A 87 5.12 -8.13 35.92
C LEU A 87 4.88 -6.63 35.69
N GLY A 88 3.62 -6.18 35.74
CA GLY A 88 3.20 -4.81 35.46
C GLY A 88 2.88 -4.54 33.99
N PRO A 89 2.11 -3.48 33.70
CA PRO A 89 1.49 -3.23 32.39
C PRO A 89 2.49 -3.10 31.23
N LEU A 90 3.71 -2.65 31.49
CA LEU A 90 4.78 -2.51 30.48
C LEU A 90 5.21 -3.84 29.84
N TYR A 91 5.00 -4.96 30.54
CA TYR A 91 5.45 -6.29 30.10
C TYR A 91 4.29 -7.21 29.74
N THR A 92 3.13 -7.05 30.41
CA THR A 92 1.97 -7.93 30.28
C THR A 92 1.51 -8.08 28.84
N GLU A 93 1.24 -6.98 28.13
CA GLU A 93 0.68 -7.03 26.77
C GLU A 93 1.63 -7.75 25.81
N GLY A 94 2.89 -7.30 25.77
CA GLY A 94 3.91 -7.83 24.89
C GLY A 94 4.15 -9.33 25.13
N PHE A 95 4.35 -9.75 26.38
CA PHE A 95 4.62 -11.15 26.66
C PHE A 95 3.41 -12.06 26.51
N SER A 96 2.20 -11.62 26.89
CA SER A 96 0.97 -12.36 26.59
C SER A 96 0.81 -12.59 25.09
N HIS A 97 1.07 -11.57 24.27
CA HIS A 97 1.03 -11.71 22.81
C HIS A 97 2.12 -12.66 22.28
N LEU A 98 3.34 -12.57 22.81
CA LEU A 98 4.48 -13.42 22.43
C LEU A 98 4.14 -14.91 22.64
N ILE A 99 3.64 -15.21 23.83
CA ILE A 99 3.36 -16.57 24.27
C ILE A 99 2.15 -17.16 23.53
N ILE A 100 1.06 -16.41 23.37
CA ILE A 100 -0.09 -16.89 22.59
C ILE A 100 0.29 -17.11 21.12
N SER A 101 1.15 -16.26 20.55
CA SER A 101 1.63 -16.47 19.17
C SER A 101 2.52 -17.71 19.04
N SER A 102 3.31 -18.03 20.07
CA SER A 102 4.14 -19.24 20.12
C SER A 102 3.26 -20.48 20.29
N LEU A 103 2.24 -20.42 21.15
CA LEU A 103 1.22 -21.46 21.31
C LEU A 103 0.48 -21.73 20.00
N ARG A 104 0.09 -20.69 19.26
CA ARG A 104 -0.55 -20.85 17.94
C ARG A 104 0.29 -21.67 16.97
N ARG A 105 1.62 -21.52 17.01
CA ARG A 105 2.53 -22.31 16.15
C ARG A 105 2.59 -23.76 16.60
N LEU A 106 2.64 -23.99 17.91
CA LEU A 106 2.62 -25.35 18.48
C LEU A 106 1.31 -26.09 18.19
N LEU A 107 0.18 -25.40 18.35
CA LEU A 107 -1.15 -26.02 18.17
C LEU A 107 -1.50 -26.35 16.72
N LYS A 108 -0.73 -25.84 15.75
CA LYS A 108 -0.80 -26.30 14.35
C LYS A 108 -0.27 -27.73 14.17
N THR A 109 0.60 -28.18 15.07
CA THR A 109 1.23 -29.50 15.00
C THR A 109 0.65 -30.49 16.00
N ILE A 110 0.15 -30.02 17.15
CA ILE A 110 -0.37 -30.86 18.23
C ILE A 110 -1.66 -30.24 18.75
N PRO A 111 -2.81 -30.95 18.77
CA PRO A 111 -4.05 -30.39 19.30
C PRO A 111 -3.94 -30.04 20.79
N ALA A 112 -4.69 -29.05 21.25
CA ALA A 112 -4.68 -28.64 22.65
C ALA A 112 -5.25 -29.75 23.56
N GLU A 113 -4.59 -29.98 24.70
CA GLU A 113 -5.05 -30.87 25.75
C GLU A 113 -6.42 -30.45 26.30
N SER A 114 -7.24 -31.39 26.77
CA SER A 114 -8.53 -31.09 27.41
C SER A 114 -8.35 -30.13 28.60
N GLU A 115 -7.30 -30.36 29.41
CA GLU A 115 -6.96 -29.51 30.54
C GLU A 115 -6.61 -28.07 30.11
N ALA A 116 -5.91 -27.92 28.98
CA ALA A 116 -5.60 -26.61 28.43
C ALA A 116 -6.88 -25.86 28.00
N LYS A 117 -7.89 -26.55 27.46
CA LYS A 117 -9.18 -25.93 27.11
C LYS A 117 -9.94 -25.45 28.35
N LYS A 118 -9.97 -26.24 29.42
CA LYS A 118 -10.58 -25.86 30.71
C LYS A 118 -9.85 -24.67 31.34
N LEU A 119 -8.52 -24.71 31.35
CA LEU A 119 -7.72 -23.62 31.91
C LEU A 119 -7.87 -22.32 31.12
N ALA A 120 -7.93 -22.39 29.78
CA ALA A 120 -8.18 -21.22 28.94
C ALA A 120 -9.59 -20.63 29.16
N ALA A 121 -10.60 -21.48 29.35
CA ALA A 121 -11.95 -21.07 29.74
C ALA A 121 -11.96 -20.38 31.11
N LYS A 122 -11.22 -20.91 32.10
CA LYS A 122 -11.07 -20.30 33.42
C LYS A 122 -10.37 -18.95 33.38
N ILE A 123 -9.27 -18.83 32.64
CA ILE A 123 -8.58 -17.54 32.41
C ILE A 123 -9.55 -16.51 31.82
N PHE A 124 -10.37 -16.92 30.85
CA PHE A 124 -11.38 -16.04 30.29
C PHE A 124 -12.35 -15.53 31.37
N LEU A 125 -12.94 -16.43 32.18
CA LEU A 125 -13.86 -16.06 33.26
C LEU A 125 -13.21 -15.15 34.32
N ASP A 126 -11.95 -15.44 34.69
CA ASP A 126 -11.21 -14.66 35.67
C ASP A 126 -10.91 -13.25 35.17
N VAL A 127 -10.62 -13.09 33.87
CA VAL A 127 -10.39 -11.76 33.29
C VAL A 127 -11.70 -11.00 33.10
N THR A 128 -12.77 -11.66 32.65
CA THR A 128 -14.07 -11.01 32.47
C THR A 128 -14.74 -10.62 33.78
N SER A 129 -14.44 -11.32 34.88
CA SER A 129 -14.84 -10.95 36.25
C SER A 129 -13.92 -9.92 36.91
N GLY A 130 -12.76 -9.61 36.30
CA GLY A 130 -11.80 -8.63 36.81
C GLY A 130 -10.81 -9.16 37.86
N LEU A 131 -10.77 -10.48 38.08
CA LEU A 131 -9.79 -11.14 38.97
C LEU A 131 -8.37 -11.11 38.40
N VAL A 132 -8.24 -11.15 37.07
CA VAL A 132 -6.96 -11.10 36.36
C VAL A 132 -6.98 -10.00 35.31
N ASN A 133 -5.92 -9.20 35.24
CA ASN A 133 -5.84 -8.09 34.30
C ASN A 133 -5.10 -8.47 33.01
N HIS A 134 -5.87 -8.70 31.92
CA HIS A 134 -5.35 -8.85 30.56
C HIS A 134 -6.14 -7.98 29.59
N GLU A 135 -5.51 -7.60 28.48
CA GLU A 135 -6.21 -6.94 27.39
C GLU A 135 -7.23 -7.88 26.72
N GLU A 136 -8.36 -7.34 26.31
CA GLU A 136 -9.43 -8.09 25.65
C GLU A 136 -8.95 -8.79 24.36
N ARG A 137 -8.00 -8.20 23.63
CA ARG A 137 -7.42 -8.79 22.41
C ARG A 137 -6.62 -10.07 22.69
N VAL A 138 -5.97 -10.14 23.86
CA VAL A 138 -5.24 -11.34 24.32
C VAL A 138 -6.22 -12.47 24.59
N LEU A 139 -7.36 -12.15 25.24
CA LEU A 139 -8.43 -13.12 25.49
C LEU A 139 -9.04 -13.70 24.22
N ILE A 140 -9.37 -12.87 23.23
CA ILE A 140 -9.95 -13.39 21.98
C ILE A 140 -8.96 -14.31 21.26
N LYS A 141 -7.69 -13.91 21.20
CA LYS A 141 -6.64 -14.74 20.59
C LYS A 141 -6.44 -16.03 21.37
N LEU A 142 -6.56 -16.00 22.70
CA LEU A 142 -6.49 -17.18 23.56
C LEU A 142 -7.60 -18.18 23.19
N LEU A 143 -8.85 -17.71 23.20
CA LEU A 143 -10.00 -18.51 22.84
C LEU A 143 -9.83 -19.10 21.42
N GLU A 144 -9.43 -18.28 20.45
CA GLU A 144 -9.14 -18.68 19.07
C GLU A 144 -8.09 -19.78 18.96
N VAL A 145 -6.95 -19.58 19.62
CA VAL A 145 -5.79 -20.47 19.49
C VAL A 145 -6.03 -21.82 20.17
N VAL A 146 -6.67 -21.82 21.33
CA VAL A 146 -6.92 -23.04 22.13
C VAL A 146 -8.19 -23.79 21.68
N ASP A 147 -8.97 -23.19 20.78
CA ASP A 147 -10.27 -23.72 20.35
C ASP A 147 -11.22 -23.96 21.54
N VAL A 148 -11.37 -22.92 22.36
CA VAL A 148 -12.31 -22.91 23.49
C VAL A 148 -13.73 -22.75 22.95
N LYS A 149 -14.61 -23.68 23.32
CA LYS A 149 -16.04 -23.69 23.01
C LYS A 149 -16.86 -23.28 24.24
N LEU A 150 -18.15 -23.02 24.02
CA LEU A 150 -19.07 -22.65 25.10
C LEU A 150 -19.21 -23.76 26.15
N GLU A 151 -19.09 -25.03 25.74
CA GLU A 151 -19.04 -26.20 26.63
C GLU A 151 -17.89 -26.09 27.64
N ASN A 152 -16.71 -25.62 27.21
CA ASN A 152 -15.56 -25.47 28.08
C ASN A 152 -15.77 -24.32 29.09
N ILE A 153 -16.47 -23.27 28.69
CA ILE A 153 -16.86 -22.17 29.60
C ILE A 153 -17.85 -22.68 30.63
N ALA A 154 -18.87 -23.43 30.21
CA ALA A 154 -19.86 -23.99 31.11
C ALA A 154 -19.24 -24.98 32.11
N GLU A 155 -18.33 -25.84 31.63
CA GLU A 155 -17.55 -26.75 32.48
C GLU A 155 -16.69 -25.99 33.51
N ALA A 156 -16.01 -24.90 33.10
CA ALA A 156 -15.19 -24.10 33.99
C ALA A 156 -15.99 -23.30 35.04
N MET A 157 -17.29 -23.07 34.83
CA MET A 157 -18.18 -22.42 35.80
C MET A 157 -18.72 -23.38 36.86
N CYS A 158 -18.66 -24.70 36.61
CA CYS A 158 -19.12 -25.75 37.52
C CYS A 158 -17.93 -26.27 38.35
N ASP A 159 -17.50 -25.52 39.36
CA ASP A 159 -16.43 -25.95 40.27
C ASP A 159 -16.84 -27.22 41.05
N LEU A 160 -16.39 -28.39 40.57
CA LEU A 160 -16.48 -29.73 41.19
C LEU A 160 -17.84 -30.48 41.18
N GLU A 161 -18.89 -29.94 40.56
CA GLU A 161 -20.13 -30.70 40.30
C GLU A 161 -20.15 -31.32 38.90
N VAL A 162 -20.77 -32.50 38.75
CA VAL A 162 -20.89 -33.21 37.46
C VAL A 162 -21.61 -32.29 36.46
N TYR A 163 -20.88 -31.86 35.43
CA TYR A 163 -21.43 -31.04 34.34
C TYR A 163 -22.60 -31.78 33.67
N ASP A 164 -23.80 -31.22 33.76
CA ASP A 164 -25.06 -31.79 33.26
C ASP A 164 -25.31 -31.53 31.76
N GLY A 165 -24.39 -30.85 31.08
CA GLY A 165 -24.52 -30.43 29.68
C GLY A 165 -25.31 -29.13 29.47
N ASN A 166 -25.77 -28.47 30.54
CA ASN A 166 -26.55 -27.25 30.42
C ASN A 166 -25.68 -26.02 30.09
N LEU A 167 -25.88 -25.46 28.90
CA LEU A 167 -25.15 -24.28 28.40
C LEU A 167 -25.80 -22.95 28.79
N ASP A 168 -26.99 -22.95 29.41
CA ASP A 168 -27.76 -21.73 29.65
C ASP A 168 -27.07 -20.81 30.66
N LYS A 169 -26.40 -21.36 31.68
CA LYS A 169 -25.59 -20.57 32.62
C LYS A 169 -24.45 -19.82 31.91
N ALA A 170 -23.75 -20.49 31.00
CA ALA A 170 -22.67 -19.88 30.21
C ALA A 170 -23.21 -18.82 29.24
N LYS A 171 -24.34 -19.08 28.56
CA LYS A 171 -24.99 -18.07 27.71
C LYS A 171 -25.46 -16.85 28.51
N ALA A 172 -26.06 -17.08 29.68
CA ALA A 172 -26.51 -16.01 30.58
C ALA A 172 -25.35 -15.17 31.10
N TYR A 173 -24.19 -15.78 31.36
CA TYR A 173 -22.96 -15.07 31.73
C TYR A 173 -22.41 -14.20 30.59
N MET A 174 -22.44 -14.71 29.35
CA MET A 174 -21.91 -13.98 28.20
C MET A 174 -22.68 -12.69 27.89
N GLY A 175 -23.99 -12.64 28.16
CA GLY A 175 -24.85 -11.50 27.89
C GLY A 175 -24.35 -10.18 28.49
N PRO A 176 -24.24 -10.07 29.84
CA PRO A 176 -23.72 -8.87 30.50
C PRO A 176 -22.32 -8.45 30.05
N TYR A 177 -21.42 -9.41 29.80
CA TYR A 177 -20.07 -9.11 29.33
C TYR A 177 -20.07 -8.54 27.91
N ILE A 178 -20.85 -9.13 27.00
CA ILE A 178 -21.02 -8.60 25.64
C ILE A 178 -21.64 -7.21 25.68
N PHE A 179 -22.63 -6.97 26.54
CA PHE A 179 -23.22 -5.65 26.73
C PHE A 179 -22.18 -4.61 27.17
N LYS A 180 -21.32 -4.94 28.14
CA LYS A 180 -20.21 -4.08 28.57
C LYS A 180 -19.24 -3.76 27.43
N LEU A 181 -18.94 -4.71 26.55
CA LEU A 181 -18.12 -4.47 25.36
C LEU A 181 -18.79 -3.49 24.40
N VAL A 182 -20.10 -3.58 24.23
CA VAL A 182 -20.87 -2.66 23.38
C VAL A 182 -20.88 -1.26 23.97
N GLU A 183 -21.10 -1.11 25.29
CA GLU A 183 -21.01 0.19 25.98
C GLU A 183 -19.60 0.81 25.87
N SER A 184 -18.57 -0.03 25.85
CA SER A 184 -17.17 0.39 25.68
C SER A 184 -16.75 0.56 24.21
N GLN A 185 -17.72 0.62 23.28
CA GLN A 185 -17.50 0.73 21.82
C GLN A 185 -16.61 -0.37 21.20
N SER A 186 -16.47 -1.51 21.88
CA SER A 186 -15.65 -2.66 21.45
C SER A 186 -16.44 -3.66 20.60
N PHE A 187 -17.14 -3.15 19.58
CA PHE A 187 -18.08 -3.91 18.75
C PHE A 187 -17.46 -5.11 18.03
N MET A 188 -16.23 -4.98 17.51
CA MET A 188 -15.56 -6.09 16.82
C MET A 188 -15.32 -7.29 17.76
N LEU A 189 -15.01 -7.01 19.04
CA LEU A 189 -14.79 -8.04 20.05
C LEU A 189 -16.12 -8.70 20.43
N ALA A 190 -17.17 -7.90 20.66
CA ALA A 190 -18.53 -8.38 20.91
C ALA A 190 -19.01 -9.33 19.79
N VAL A 191 -18.91 -8.90 18.53
CA VAL A 191 -19.30 -9.72 17.36
C VAL A 191 -18.46 -11.00 17.25
N THR A 192 -17.16 -10.93 17.55
CA THR A 192 -16.28 -12.11 17.49
C THR A 192 -16.67 -13.15 18.55
N LEU A 193 -17.06 -12.72 19.76
CA LEU A 193 -17.53 -13.62 20.82
C LEU A 193 -18.90 -14.21 20.49
N LEU A 194 -19.83 -13.40 19.98
CA LEU A 194 -21.16 -13.86 19.57
C LEU A 194 -21.07 -14.93 18.49
N GLU A 195 -20.26 -14.70 17.45
CA GLU A 195 -20.01 -15.68 16.38
C GLU A 195 -19.37 -16.95 16.95
N ARG A 196 -18.31 -16.81 17.75
CA ARG A 196 -17.56 -17.95 18.30
C ARG A 196 -18.44 -18.87 19.14
N PHE A 197 -19.28 -18.31 19.99
CA PHE A 197 -20.15 -19.08 20.87
C PHE A 197 -21.53 -19.36 20.28
N SER A 198 -21.71 -19.07 18.99
CA SER A 198 -22.95 -19.31 18.26
C SER A 198 -24.18 -18.61 18.87
N ILE A 199 -24.00 -17.42 19.45
CA ILE A 199 -25.06 -16.63 20.09
C ILE A 199 -25.66 -15.67 19.04
N ARG A 200 -26.98 -15.70 18.85
CA ARG A 200 -27.71 -14.95 17.80
C ARG A 200 -28.67 -13.87 18.32
N GLN A 201 -28.55 -13.47 19.58
CA GLN A 201 -29.50 -12.52 20.19
C GLN A 201 -29.38 -11.11 19.55
N SER A 202 -30.51 -10.41 19.44
CA SER A 202 -30.63 -8.99 19.04
C SER A 202 -29.98 -8.60 17.71
N GLY A 203 -30.16 -9.42 16.66
CA GLY A 203 -29.54 -9.25 15.35
C GLY A 203 -29.61 -7.83 14.77
N GLU A 204 -30.81 -7.33 14.50
CA GLU A 204 -31.00 -6.06 13.76
C GLU A 204 -30.72 -4.82 14.61
N GLU A 205 -31.21 -4.75 15.85
CA GLU A 205 -30.94 -3.62 16.75
C GLU A 205 -29.44 -3.44 16.99
N PHE A 206 -28.72 -4.55 17.19
CA PHE A 206 -27.27 -4.51 17.37
C PHE A 206 -26.54 -4.07 16.10
N LEU A 207 -27.03 -4.48 14.92
CA LEU A 207 -26.52 -4.03 13.63
C LEU A 207 -26.69 -2.52 13.44
N MET A 208 -27.87 -1.98 13.75
CA MET A 208 -28.15 -0.55 13.64
C MET A 208 -27.23 0.28 14.55
N ARG A 209 -27.06 -0.14 15.80
CA ARG A 209 -26.15 0.51 16.75
C ARG A 209 -24.71 0.56 16.21
N MET A 210 -24.23 -0.50 15.57
CA MET A 210 -22.91 -0.51 14.93
C MET A 210 -22.79 0.48 13.76
N ILE A 211 -23.87 0.67 12.99
CA ILE A 211 -23.87 1.62 11.86
C ILE A 211 -23.85 3.06 12.38
N GLU A 212 -24.65 3.36 13.40
CA GLU A 212 -24.71 4.69 14.06
C GLU A 212 -23.34 5.10 14.62
N GLU A 213 -22.62 4.16 15.24
CA GLU A 213 -21.27 4.37 15.78
C GLU A 213 -20.15 4.26 14.71
N ASN A 214 -20.50 4.22 13.42
CA ASN A 214 -19.57 4.10 12.29
C ASN A 214 -18.67 2.85 12.32
N GLN A 215 -19.10 1.77 12.98
CA GLN A 215 -18.36 0.51 13.13
C GLN A 215 -18.64 -0.48 11.99
N PHE A 216 -18.43 -0.03 10.74
CA PHE A 216 -18.80 -0.77 9.53
C PHE A 216 -18.20 -2.18 9.45
N LYS A 217 -16.94 -2.38 9.84
CA LYS A 217 -16.30 -3.70 9.79
C LYS A 217 -16.95 -4.70 10.75
N ALA A 218 -17.37 -4.24 11.93
CA ALA A 218 -18.06 -5.08 12.90
C ALA A 218 -19.48 -5.41 12.41
N ALA A 219 -20.18 -4.42 11.85
CA ALA A 219 -21.48 -4.60 11.22
C ALA A 219 -21.44 -5.64 10.07
N GLU A 220 -20.46 -5.54 9.16
CA GLU A 220 -20.28 -6.51 8.06
C GLU A 220 -20.04 -7.92 8.59
N LYS A 221 -19.18 -8.08 9.61
CA LYS A 221 -18.90 -9.38 10.24
C LYS A 221 -20.17 -9.97 10.87
N TRP A 222 -20.93 -9.15 11.60
CA TRP A 222 -22.16 -9.56 12.25
C TRP A 222 -23.24 -9.96 11.24
N ALA A 223 -23.46 -9.15 10.22
CA ALA A 223 -24.43 -9.44 9.17
C ALA A 223 -24.06 -10.72 8.42
N THR A 224 -22.77 -10.94 8.11
CA THR A 224 -22.28 -12.18 7.48
C THR A 224 -22.59 -13.41 8.33
N TYR A 225 -22.35 -13.33 9.64
CA TYR A 225 -22.62 -14.43 10.57
C TYR A 225 -24.13 -14.70 10.73
N MET A 226 -24.95 -13.66 10.80
CA MET A 226 -26.41 -13.78 10.93
C MET A 226 -27.08 -14.24 9.62
N GLY A 227 -26.45 -14.00 8.48
CA GLY A 227 -26.82 -14.50 7.17
C GLY A 227 -27.57 -13.48 6.31
N LYS A 228 -28.17 -13.99 5.23
CA LYS A 228 -28.78 -13.18 4.15
C LYS A 228 -29.75 -12.08 4.63
N PRO A 229 -30.66 -12.30 5.60
CA PRO A 229 -31.60 -11.25 6.02
C PRO A 229 -30.91 -9.98 6.53
N LEU A 230 -29.89 -10.13 7.38
CA LEU A 230 -29.14 -8.98 7.92
C LEU A 230 -28.20 -8.35 6.88
N LEU A 231 -27.65 -9.16 5.96
CA LEU A 231 -26.85 -8.63 4.86
C LEU A 231 -27.69 -7.69 3.97
N VAL A 232 -28.93 -8.06 3.64
CA VAL A 232 -29.86 -7.22 2.86
C VAL A 232 -30.12 -5.88 3.57
N ILE A 233 -30.39 -5.91 4.88
CA ILE A 233 -30.59 -4.70 5.69
C ILE A 233 -29.34 -3.80 5.66
N LEU A 234 -28.16 -4.38 5.86
CA LEU A 234 -26.89 -3.64 5.85
C LEU A 234 -26.60 -3.02 4.47
N ILE A 235 -26.85 -3.76 3.38
CA ILE A 235 -26.67 -3.28 2.02
C ILE A 235 -27.59 -2.09 1.74
N ASN A 236 -28.87 -2.19 2.07
CA ASN A 236 -29.82 -1.08 1.90
C ASN A 236 -29.38 0.15 2.71
N LYS A 237 -28.90 -0.03 3.95
CA LYS A 237 -28.34 1.09 4.73
C LYS A 237 -27.09 1.70 4.11
N TYR A 238 -26.22 0.90 3.50
CA TYR A 238 -25.08 1.44 2.75
C TYR A 238 -25.52 2.24 1.52
N LEU A 239 -26.60 1.86 0.85
CA LEU A 239 -27.18 2.63 -0.25
C LEU A 239 -27.76 3.97 0.25
N ASP A 240 -28.54 3.95 1.33
CA ASP A 240 -29.10 5.16 1.97
C ASP A 240 -27.99 6.16 2.36
N LEU A 241 -26.89 5.64 2.94
CA LEU A 241 -25.72 6.43 3.35
C LEU A 241 -24.78 6.80 2.19
N LYS A 242 -25.12 6.48 0.93
CA LYS A 242 -24.30 6.71 -0.27
C LYS A 242 -22.93 6.02 -0.23
N LEU A 243 -22.79 4.94 0.54
CA LEU A 243 -21.59 4.09 0.66
C LEU A 243 -21.57 2.97 -0.40
N LEU A 244 -21.71 3.35 -1.68
CA LEU A 244 -21.82 2.42 -2.82
C LEU A 244 -20.68 1.39 -2.90
N LYS A 245 -19.45 1.77 -2.54
CA LYS A 245 -18.31 0.86 -2.54
C LYS A 245 -18.48 -0.27 -1.52
N ASN A 246 -18.93 0.06 -0.31
CA ASN A 246 -19.11 -0.91 0.76
C ASN A 246 -20.26 -1.87 0.40
N ALA A 247 -21.37 -1.34 -0.13
CA ALA A 247 -22.48 -2.15 -0.63
C ALA A 247 -22.01 -3.13 -1.71
N TYR A 248 -21.27 -2.64 -2.71
CA TYR A 248 -20.74 -3.47 -3.80
C TYR A 248 -19.83 -4.61 -3.33
N GLU A 249 -18.85 -4.30 -2.48
CA GLU A 249 -17.91 -5.31 -1.95
C GLU A 249 -18.64 -6.35 -1.10
N LEU A 250 -19.63 -5.93 -0.30
CA LEU A 250 -20.42 -6.83 0.53
C LEU A 250 -21.29 -7.78 -0.29
N ILE A 251 -21.94 -7.27 -1.35
CA ILE A 251 -22.71 -8.08 -2.32
C ILE A 251 -21.80 -9.11 -2.98
N LYS A 252 -20.62 -8.68 -3.45
CA LYS A 252 -19.66 -9.54 -4.13
C LYS A 252 -19.11 -10.63 -3.23
N LYS A 253 -18.84 -10.33 -1.96
CA LYS A 253 -18.26 -11.27 -0.98
C LYS A 253 -19.26 -12.37 -0.56
N ASN A 254 -20.55 -12.09 -0.60
CA ASN A 254 -21.61 -13.00 -0.14
C ASN A 254 -22.49 -13.53 -1.27
N ASP A 255 -22.05 -13.40 -2.53
CA ASP A 255 -22.75 -13.89 -3.74
C ASP A 255 -24.19 -13.39 -3.91
N LEU A 256 -24.50 -12.17 -3.44
CA LEU A 256 -25.85 -11.58 -3.49
C LEU A 256 -26.14 -10.78 -4.78
N LYS A 257 -25.46 -11.10 -5.89
CA LYS A 257 -25.56 -10.33 -7.14
C LYS A 257 -26.96 -10.37 -7.76
N GLN A 258 -27.68 -11.48 -7.61
CA GLN A 258 -29.03 -11.63 -8.13
C GLN A 258 -30.05 -10.81 -7.33
N ASP A 259 -29.77 -10.57 -6.05
CA ASP A 259 -30.64 -9.78 -5.18
C ASP A 259 -30.50 -8.26 -5.40
N PHE A 260 -29.35 -7.82 -5.95
CA PHE A 260 -29.01 -6.41 -6.17
C PHE A 260 -28.29 -6.18 -7.52
N PRO A 261 -28.92 -6.52 -8.67
CA PRO A 261 -28.29 -6.37 -9.99
C PRO A 261 -27.94 -4.90 -10.31
N GLU A 262 -28.76 -3.96 -9.87
CA GLU A 262 -28.61 -2.52 -10.08
C GLU A 262 -27.37 -1.93 -9.38
N VAL A 263 -27.00 -2.43 -8.19
CA VAL A 263 -25.89 -1.86 -7.40
C VAL A 263 -24.54 -2.04 -8.10
N HIS A 264 -24.35 -3.14 -8.84
CA HIS A 264 -23.13 -3.36 -9.62
C HIS A 264 -23.01 -2.34 -10.76
N LEU A 265 -24.11 -2.04 -11.45
CA LEU A 265 -24.14 -1.01 -12.49
C LEU A 265 -23.89 0.37 -11.88
N MET A 266 -24.64 0.75 -10.84
CA MET A 266 -24.48 2.03 -10.14
C MET A 266 -23.06 2.25 -9.61
N TYR A 267 -22.42 1.21 -9.08
CA TYR A 267 -21.04 1.30 -8.62
C TYR A 267 -20.06 1.55 -9.77
N LYS A 268 -20.24 0.84 -10.91
CA LYS A 268 -19.43 1.06 -12.11
C LYS A 268 -19.62 2.45 -12.68
N GLU A 269 -20.86 2.93 -12.80
CA GLU A 269 -21.17 4.30 -13.22
C GLU A 269 -20.54 5.34 -12.29
N SER A 270 -20.62 5.15 -10.97
CA SER A 270 -19.96 6.03 -9.99
C SER A 270 -18.44 6.06 -10.15
N GLN A 271 -17.80 4.93 -10.49
CA GLN A 271 -16.36 4.90 -10.80
C GLN A 271 -16.06 5.64 -12.12
N LEU A 272 -16.85 5.40 -13.17
CA LEU A 272 -16.68 6.08 -14.47
C LEU A 272 -16.82 7.59 -14.32
N LYS A 273 -17.86 8.06 -13.62
CA LYS A 273 -18.06 9.48 -13.33
C LYS A 273 -16.87 10.09 -12.60
N LYS A 274 -16.32 9.40 -11.58
CA LYS A 274 -15.11 9.85 -10.87
C LYS A 274 -13.87 9.94 -11.76
N PHE A 275 -13.74 9.09 -12.78
CA PHE A 275 -12.63 9.16 -13.74
C PHE A 275 -12.87 10.27 -14.77
N ALA A 276 -14.09 10.39 -15.28
CA ALA A 276 -14.52 11.45 -16.21
C ALA A 276 -14.35 12.85 -15.62
N GLU A 277 -14.80 13.07 -14.38
CA GLU A 277 -14.61 14.35 -13.65
C GLU A 277 -13.13 14.73 -13.47
N LYS A 278 -12.22 13.75 -13.52
CA LYS A 278 -10.77 13.96 -13.46
C LYS A 278 -10.10 14.07 -14.83
N GLY A 279 -10.88 13.98 -15.92
CA GLY A 279 -10.38 13.95 -17.29
C GLY A 279 -9.64 12.66 -17.65
N LEU A 280 -9.80 11.58 -16.87
CA LEU A 280 -9.11 10.30 -17.06
C LEU A 280 -9.91 9.37 -17.99
N TRP A 281 -10.16 9.82 -19.21
CA TRP A 281 -11.09 9.17 -20.13
C TRP A 281 -10.66 7.78 -20.59
N ASP A 282 -9.37 7.56 -20.86
CA ASP A 282 -8.88 6.24 -21.30
C ASP A 282 -8.97 5.19 -20.18
N ILE A 283 -8.80 5.61 -18.93
CA ILE A 283 -9.03 4.75 -17.76
C ILE A 283 -10.51 4.43 -17.65
N ALA A 284 -11.39 5.43 -17.79
CA ALA A 284 -12.82 5.20 -17.77
C ALA A 284 -13.23 4.20 -18.86
N GLU A 285 -12.79 4.42 -20.09
CA GLU A 285 -13.01 3.55 -21.25
C GLU A 285 -12.53 2.11 -21.00
N SER A 286 -11.30 1.94 -20.49
CA SER A 286 -10.76 0.62 -20.16
C SER A 286 -11.57 -0.14 -19.10
N ARG A 287 -12.31 0.57 -18.22
CA ARG A 287 -13.12 -0.03 -17.15
C ARG A 287 -14.53 -0.42 -17.59
N VAL A 288 -14.95 0.06 -18.76
CA VAL A 288 -16.24 -0.30 -19.34
C VAL A 288 -16.27 -1.76 -19.79
N ASN A 289 -15.13 -2.34 -20.20
CA ASN A 289 -15.01 -3.72 -20.70
C ASN A 289 -16.03 -4.03 -21.82
N ASN A 290 -16.21 -3.13 -22.79
CA ASN A 290 -17.16 -3.27 -23.91
C ASN A 290 -18.65 -3.44 -23.49
N ASN A 291 -19.01 -3.09 -22.26
CA ASN A 291 -20.42 -3.03 -21.88
C ASN A 291 -21.07 -1.80 -22.53
N ARG A 292 -22.01 -2.04 -23.46
CA ARG A 292 -22.65 -0.98 -24.25
C ARG A 292 -23.29 0.12 -23.39
N GLN A 293 -24.01 -0.24 -22.33
CA GLN A 293 -24.69 0.74 -21.45
C GLN A 293 -23.68 1.66 -20.74
N LEU A 294 -22.56 1.11 -20.28
CA LEU A 294 -21.48 1.90 -19.66
C LEU A 294 -20.70 2.74 -20.67
N LEU A 295 -20.60 2.31 -21.94
CA LEU A 295 -20.02 3.11 -23.02
C LEU A 295 -20.92 4.31 -23.34
N GLU A 296 -22.21 4.08 -23.49
CA GLU A 296 -23.21 5.14 -23.69
C GLU A 296 -23.19 6.15 -22.53
N TYR A 297 -23.08 5.67 -21.29
CA TYR A 297 -22.92 6.55 -20.12
C TYR A 297 -21.59 7.34 -20.15
N LEU A 298 -20.50 6.74 -20.61
CA LEU A 298 -19.21 7.44 -20.74
C LEU A 298 -19.26 8.52 -21.81
N VAL A 299 -19.94 8.26 -22.93
CA VAL A 299 -20.20 9.26 -23.99
C VAL A 299 -21.05 10.40 -23.43
N TYR A 300 -22.12 10.10 -22.70
CA TYR A 300 -22.94 11.12 -22.03
C TYR A 300 -22.11 12.00 -21.09
N LEU A 301 -21.25 11.41 -20.26
CA LEU A 301 -20.36 12.16 -19.38
C LEU A 301 -19.39 13.07 -20.15
N ALA A 302 -18.88 12.62 -21.30
CA ALA A 302 -18.01 13.42 -22.16
C ALA A 302 -18.78 14.60 -22.81
N MET A 303 -20.03 14.37 -23.23
CA MET A 303 -20.93 15.41 -23.75
C MET A 303 -21.24 16.46 -22.68
N GLU A 304 -21.67 16.05 -21.48
CA GLU A 304 -21.95 16.98 -20.37
C GLU A 304 -20.72 17.80 -19.96
N ALA A 305 -19.53 17.19 -20.04
CA ALA A 305 -18.28 17.85 -19.71
C ALA A 305 -17.72 18.72 -20.86
N GLY A 306 -18.39 18.76 -22.02
CA GLY A 306 -17.99 19.57 -23.18
C GLY A 306 -16.79 19.04 -23.97
N TYR A 307 -16.46 17.75 -23.85
CA TYR A 307 -15.37 17.12 -24.59
C TYR A 307 -15.86 16.55 -25.93
N SER A 308 -16.30 17.41 -26.85
CA SER A 308 -16.80 17.03 -28.18
C SER A 308 -15.85 16.09 -28.92
N GLU A 309 -14.55 16.36 -28.89
CA GLU A 309 -13.54 15.50 -29.52
C GLU A 309 -13.51 14.07 -28.94
N LYS A 310 -13.70 13.92 -27.62
CA LYS A 310 -13.72 12.59 -26.99
C LYS A 310 -15.04 11.87 -27.25
N VAL A 311 -16.14 12.61 -27.41
CA VAL A 311 -17.43 12.06 -27.86
C VAL A 311 -17.28 11.45 -29.24
N ASP A 312 -16.73 12.20 -30.19
CA ASP A 312 -16.50 11.71 -31.56
C ASP A 312 -15.57 10.48 -31.55
N GLU A 313 -14.46 10.54 -30.80
CA GLU A 313 -13.52 9.42 -30.65
C GLU A 313 -14.19 8.13 -30.14
N LEU A 314 -15.05 8.24 -29.11
CA LEU A 314 -15.74 7.10 -28.51
C LEU A 314 -16.84 6.55 -29.44
N CYS A 315 -17.60 7.43 -30.10
CA CYS A 315 -18.66 7.03 -31.02
C CYS A 315 -18.10 6.31 -32.25
N GLU A 316 -17.00 6.81 -32.83
CA GLU A 316 -16.34 6.17 -33.97
C GLU A 316 -15.70 4.83 -33.58
N ARG A 317 -14.97 4.78 -32.45
CA ARG A 317 -14.25 3.56 -32.03
C ARG A 317 -15.18 2.40 -31.72
N TYR A 318 -16.37 2.67 -31.17
CA TYR A 318 -17.30 1.64 -30.72
C TYR A 318 -18.58 1.54 -31.58
N ALA A 319 -18.65 2.24 -32.71
CA ALA A 319 -19.82 2.26 -33.60
C ALA A 319 -21.13 2.55 -32.83
N LEU A 320 -21.13 3.63 -32.04
CA LEU A 320 -22.29 4.04 -31.25
C LEU A 320 -23.15 5.02 -32.05
N ASP A 321 -24.31 4.54 -32.52
CA ASP A 321 -25.30 5.35 -33.23
C ASP A 321 -26.23 6.08 -32.24
N GLY A 322 -26.66 7.30 -32.59
CA GLY A 322 -27.67 8.07 -31.84
C GLY A 322 -27.14 9.26 -31.03
N PHE A 323 -25.82 9.39 -30.89
CA PHE A 323 -25.19 10.61 -30.37
C PHE A 323 -24.94 11.55 -31.55
N ALA A 324 -25.84 12.51 -31.77
CA ALA A 324 -25.73 13.45 -32.89
C ALA A 324 -24.34 14.12 -32.87
N LYS A 325 -23.65 14.14 -34.02
CA LYS A 325 -22.47 14.99 -34.26
C LYS A 325 -22.84 16.39 -33.78
N SER A 326 -22.23 16.82 -32.69
CA SER A 326 -22.70 17.96 -31.92
C SER A 326 -22.69 19.23 -32.77
N GLN A 327 -23.86 19.64 -33.26
CA GLN A 327 -24.16 21.07 -33.37
C GLN A 327 -24.35 21.58 -31.95
N GLU A 328 -23.51 22.55 -31.58
CA GLU A 328 -23.44 23.15 -30.25
C GLU A 328 -24.82 23.50 -29.68
N PRO A 329 -25.24 22.89 -28.56
CA PRO A 329 -26.29 23.46 -27.72
C PRO A 329 -25.64 24.51 -26.81
N GLN A 330 -26.12 25.75 -26.90
CA GLN A 330 -25.72 26.84 -26.02
C GLN A 330 -26.16 26.60 -24.57
N ALA A 331 -25.32 25.92 -23.79
CA ALA A 331 -25.32 26.01 -22.34
C ALA A 331 -24.01 26.68 -21.92
N LYS A 332 -24.08 27.85 -21.27
CA LYS A 332 -22.93 28.66 -20.84
C LYS A 332 -21.90 27.79 -20.09
N PRO A 333 -20.78 27.39 -20.72
CA PRO A 333 -19.74 26.67 -20.01
C PRO A 333 -18.89 27.70 -19.28
N THR A 334 -18.41 27.37 -18.09
CA THR A 334 -17.19 28.01 -17.61
C THR A 334 -16.08 27.50 -18.52
N VAL A 335 -15.85 28.20 -19.65
CA VAL A 335 -14.87 27.78 -20.67
C VAL A 335 -13.52 27.65 -19.99
N THR A 336 -13.07 26.40 -19.86
CA THR A 336 -11.74 26.13 -19.33
C THR A 336 -10.77 26.44 -20.46
N ARG A 337 -10.18 27.64 -20.45
CA ARG A 337 -9.19 28.05 -21.45
C ARG A 337 -7.94 27.18 -21.33
N PHE A 338 -7.52 26.58 -22.44
CA PHE A 338 -6.27 25.83 -22.55
C PHE A 338 -5.19 26.63 -23.27
N LEU A 339 -3.93 26.38 -22.95
CA LEU A 339 -2.78 26.94 -23.66
C LEU A 339 -2.58 26.24 -25.00
N HIS A 340 -2.24 27.03 -26.01
CA HIS A 340 -1.82 26.53 -27.33
C HIS A 340 -0.37 26.92 -27.62
N LEU A 341 0.35 26.11 -28.42
CA LEU A 341 1.76 26.35 -28.77
C LEU A 341 2.01 27.72 -29.41
N LYS A 342 1.04 28.25 -30.16
CA LYS A 342 1.10 29.60 -30.77
C LYS A 342 1.22 30.71 -29.72
N GLU A 343 0.62 30.52 -28.53
CA GLU A 343 0.71 31.48 -27.42
C GLU A 343 2.10 31.46 -26.76
N LEU A 344 2.83 30.36 -26.92
CA LEU A 344 4.17 30.15 -26.40
C LEU A 344 5.26 30.43 -27.45
N ILE A 345 4.89 30.96 -28.62
CA ILE A 345 5.83 31.35 -29.69
C ILE A 345 6.73 30.17 -30.12
N VAL A 346 6.20 28.96 -30.08
CA VAL A 346 6.89 27.79 -30.63
C VAL A 346 6.88 27.88 -32.15
N GLU A 347 8.07 27.97 -32.73
CA GLU A 347 8.29 28.11 -34.17
C GLU A 347 8.34 26.74 -34.86
N ASP A 348 8.84 25.71 -34.17
CA ASP A 348 9.05 24.39 -34.78
C ASP A 348 8.94 23.22 -33.79
N ILE A 349 8.41 22.08 -34.26
CA ILE A 349 8.40 20.79 -33.53
C ILE A 349 9.09 19.75 -34.42
N LYS A 350 10.26 19.29 -33.97
CA LYS A 350 11.09 18.33 -34.69
C LYS A 350 10.88 16.94 -34.13
N TRP A 351 10.35 16.03 -34.94
CA TRP A 351 10.40 14.59 -34.66
C TRP A 351 11.80 14.06 -34.95
N VAL A 352 12.40 13.36 -33.99
CA VAL A 352 13.78 12.89 -34.06
C VAL A 352 13.81 11.38 -33.85
N ASP A 353 14.04 10.64 -34.93
CA ASP A 353 14.01 9.18 -34.91
C ASP A 353 15.13 8.52 -35.74
N GLU A 354 16.10 9.31 -36.20
CA GLU A 354 17.28 8.88 -36.96
C GLU A 354 18.56 9.60 -36.48
N ALA A 355 19.72 9.03 -36.79
CA ALA A 355 21.03 9.49 -36.31
C ALA A 355 21.33 10.97 -36.67
N ASP A 356 21.09 11.36 -37.92
CA ASP A 356 21.36 12.74 -38.40
C ASP A 356 20.44 13.77 -37.72
N GLY A 357 19.17 13.39 -37.53
CA GLY A 357 18.21 14.19 -36.77
C GLY A 357 18.65 14.37 -35.32
N LEU A 358 19.13 13.30 -34.69
CA LEU A 358 19.62 13.31 -33.31
C LEU A 358 20.88 14.17 -33.15
N LEU A 359 21.82 14.11 -34.09
CA LEU A 359 23.00 14.98 -34.13
C LEU A 359 22.60 16.45 -34.25
N SER A 360 21.71 16.75 -35.20
CA SER A 360 21.26 18.12 -35.46
C SER A 360 20.53 18.70 -34.24
N ALA A 361 19.66 17.90 -33.61
CA ALA A 361 18.99 18.27 -32.38
C ALA A 361 19.98 18.50 -31.23
N THR A 362 20.99 17.63 -31.09
CA THR A 362 22.01 17.74 -30.02
C THR A 362 22.82 19.01 -30.15
N SER A 363 23.37 19.29 -31.34
CA SER A 363 24.15 20.51 -31.59
C SER A 363 23.33 21.77 -31.30
N TYR A 364 22.06 21.80 -31.69
CA TYR A 364 21.15 22.91 -31.38
C TYR A 364 20.90 23.06 -29.86
N ILE A 365 20.65 21.96 -29.16
CA ILE A 365 20.36 21.96 -27.72
C ILE A 365 21.58 22.41 -26.89
N GLU A 366 22.80 22.07 -27.31
CA GLU A 366 24.02 22.48 -26.59
C GLU A 366 24.28 23.99 -26.61
N GLU A 367 23.72 24.71 -27.59
CA GLU A 367 23.78 26.17 -27.63
C GLU A 367 22.78 26.82 -26.66
N CYS A 368 21.77 26.07 -26.21
CA CYS A 368 20.75 26.56 -25.28
C CYS A 368 21.28 26.63 -23.84
N LYS A 369 20.86 27.66 -23.09
CA LYS A 369 21.20 27.79 -21.66
C LYS A 369 20.18 27.12 -20.74
N VAL A 370 18.93 27.10 -21.16
CA VAL A 370 17.81 26.54 -20.42
C VAL A 370 16.98 25.69 -21.38
N ILE A 371 16.61 24.48 -20.95
CA ILE A 371 15.74 23.57 -21.70
C ILE A 371 14.66 23.00 -20.80
N GLY A 372 13.49 22.74 -21.39
CA GLY A 372 12.39 22.00 -20.77
C GLY A 372 12.47 20.52 -21.15
N VAL A 373 12.28 19.62 -20.19
CA VAL A 373 12.35 18.17 -20.40
C VAL A 373 11.11 17.52 -19.81
N ASP A 374 10.51 16.63 -20.60
CA ASP A 374 9.43 15.74 -20.16
C ASP A 374 9.58 14.36 -20.82
N CYS A 375 8.79 13.39 -20.38
CA CYS A 375 8.76 12.04 -20.95
C CYS A 375 7.35 11.47 -21.01
N GLU A 376 7.08 10.67 -22.04
CA GLU A 376 5.78 9.99 -22.17
C GLU A 376 5.94 8.49 -22.44
N TRP A 377 5.02 7.70 -21.88
CA TRP A 377 4.97 6.26 -22.04
C TRP A 377 3.54 5.73 -22.01
N LYS A 378 3.32 4.61 -22.70
CA LYS A 378 2.03 3.93 -22.67
C LYS A 378 1.64 3.57 -21.23
N PRO A 379 0.45 3.96 -20.74
CA PRO A 379 0.03 3.59 -19.39
C PRO A 379 -0.16 2.07 -19.24
N ASN A 380 0.13 1.56 -18.05
CA ASN A 380 -0.12 0.15 -17.72
C ASN A 380 -1.26 0.03 -16.72
N TYR A 381 -2.36 -0.60 -17.16
CA TYR A 381 -3.59 -0.73 -16.37
C TYR A 381 -3.72 -2.08 -15.64
N VAL A 382 -2.80 -3.02 -15.90
CA VAL A 382 -2.82 -4.34 -15.25
C VAL A 382 -2.07 -4.25 -13.92
N LYS A 383 -2.73 -4.61 -12.82
CA LYS A 383 -2.09 -4.55 -11.50
C LYS A 383 -0.99 -5.61 -11.40
N GLY A 384 0.25 -5.20 -11.17
CA GLY A 384 1.41 -6.09 -10.96
C GLY A 384 2.21 -6.45 -12.22
N SER A 385 1.83 -5.91 -13.38
CA SER A 385 2.64 -5.97 -14.60
C SER A 385 3.89 -5.08 -14.49
N LYS A 386 4.88 -5.35 -15.35
CA LYS A 386 6.08 -4.51 -15.45
C LYS A 386 5.72 -3.13 -16.03
N PRO A 387 6.33 -2.03 -15.55
CA PRO A 387 6.17 -0.72 -16.18
C PRO A 387 6.53 -0.77 -17.67
N ASN A 388 5.78 -0.04 -18.51
CA ASN A 388 6.12 0.12 -19.92
C ASN A 388 7.33 1.03 -20.08
N LYS A 389 8.08 0.87 -21.17
CA LYS A 389 9.26 1.70 -21.43
C LYS A 389 8.86 3.14 -21.77
N VAL A 390 9.73 4.09 -21.46
CA VAL A 390 9.61 5.47 -21.97
C VAL A 390 9.58 5.43 -23.49
N SER A 391 8.51 5.94 -24.08
CA SER A 391 8.26 5.86 -25.51
C SER A 391 8.87 7.03 -26.26
N ILE A 392 8.76 8.23 -25.70
CA ILE A 392 9.34 9.47 -26.25
C ILE A 392 9.91 10.33 -25.13
N MET A 393 10.88 11.17 -25.49
CA MET A 393 11.42 12.22 -24.63
C MET A 393 11.34 13.55 -25.33
N GLN A 394 10.77 14.55 -24.67
CA GLN A 394 10.65 15.90 -25.21
C GLN A 394 11.77 16.78 -24.64
N ILE A 395 12.45 17.52 -25.52
CA ILE A 395 13.44 18.53 -25.13
C ILE A 395 13.10 19.82 -25.84
N ALA A 396 12.62 20.80 -25.07
CA ALA A 396 12.23 22.10 -25.55
C ALA A 396 13.34 23.14 -25.32
N SER A 397 13.56 24.00 -26.31
CA SER A 397 14.09 25.35 -26.14
C SER A 397 12.94 26.36 -26.11
N GLU A 398 13.24 27.66 -26.07
CA GLU A 398 12.21 28.72 -26.15
C GLU A 398 11.37 28.69 -27.44
N LYS A 399 11.93 28.17 -28.54
CA LYS A 399 11.31 28.28 -29.88
C LYS A 399 11.14 26.94 -30.58
N THR A 400 11.90 25.92 -30.19
CA THR A 400 11.90 24.64 -30.89
C THR A 400 11.78 23.50 -29.89
N VAL A 401 10.90 22.56 -30.18
CA VAL A 401 10.77 21.32 -29.39
C VAL A 401 11.27 20.14 -30.21
N CYS A 402 12.24 19.41 -29.68
CA CYS A 402 12.66 18.13 -30.23
C CYS A 402 11.92 17.01 -29.49
N ILE A 403 11.24 16.12 -30.21
CA ILE A 403 10.57 14.94 -29.68
C ILE A 403 11.34 13.71 -30.18
N LEU A 404 12.05 13.06 -29.26
CA LEU A 404 12.94 11.94 -29.55
C LEU A 404 12.17 10.62 -29.45
N ASP A 405 12.20 9.82 -30.51
CA ASP A 405 11.66 8.46 -30.51
C ASP A 405 12.62 7.49 -29.81
N LEU A 406 12.52 7.38 -28.49
CA LEU A 406 13.42 6.51 -27.72
C LEU A 406 13.22 5.03 -28.07
N ILE A 407 12.06 4.60 -28.56
CA ILE A 407 11.83 3.20 -28.96
C ILE A 407 12.68 2.86 -30.18
N LYS A 408 12.62 3.70 -31.23
CA LYS A 408 13.39 3.50 -32.46
C LYS A 408 14.89 3.75 -32.23
N LEU A 409 15.25 4.90 -31.66
CA LEU A 409 16.65 5.31 -31.46
C LEU A 409 17.43 4.35 -30.55
N SER A 410 16.84 3.83 -29.48
CA SER A 410 17.55 2.89 -28.58
C SER A 410 17.79 1.51 -29.21
N LYS A 411 17.01 1.17 -30.25
CA LYS A 411 17.15 -0.09 -30.96
C LYS A 411 18.12 0.05 -32.14
N ASP A 412 17.94 1.10 -32.92
CA ASP A 412 18.63 1.26 -34.20
C ASP A 412 19.99 1.96 -34.01
N GLU A 413 20.08 2.92 -33.08
CA GLU A 413 21.25 3.79 -32.88
C GLU A 413 21.64 3.97 -31.39
N PRO A 414 21.83 2.88 -30.61
CA PRO A 414 22.00 2.95 -29.15
C PRO A 414 23.23 3.75 -28.70
N ASP A 415 24.39 3.55 -29.34
CA ASP A 415 25.63 4.26 -28.99
C ASP A 415 25.51 5.75 -29.30
N MET A 416 24.82 6.09 -30.39
CA MET A 416 24.60 7.46 -30.80
C MET A 416 23.64 8.18 -29.85
N LEU A 417 22.54 7.51 -29.51
CA LEU A 417 21.60 7.98 -28.49
C LEU A 417 22.30 8.25 -27.16
N ASP A 418 23.13 7.31 -26.71
CA ASP A 418 23.87 7.43 -25.45
C ASP A 418 24.84 8.63 -25.48
N ASN A 419 25.64 8.76 -26.53
CA ASN A 419 26.61 9.85 -26.65
C ASN A 419 25.94 11.23 -26.76
N CYS A 420 24.88 11.35 -27.56
CA CYS A 420 24.14 12.60 -27.72
C CYS A 420 23.45 13.04 -26.43
N LEU A 421 22.74 12.13 -25.76
CA LEU A 421 22.07 12.46 -24.51
C LEU A 421 23.04 12.71 -23.36
N LYS A 422 24.22 12.07 -23.33
CA LYS A 422 25.29 12.42 -22.37
C LYS A 422 25.70 13.88 -22.50
N ARG A 423 25.91 14.37 -23.73
CA ARG A 423 26.30 15.78 -23.98
C ARG A 423 25.27 16.77 -23.43
N ILE A 424 23.99 16.41 -23.45
CA ILE A 424 22.90 17.27 -22.95
C ILE A 424 22.71 17.11 -21.44
N LEU A 425 22.48 15.88 -20.98
CA LEU A 425 22.04 15.56 -19.62
C LEU A 425 23.16 15.72 -18.59
N HIS A 426 24.41 15.41 -18.96
CA HIS A 426 25.56 15.55 -18.07
C HIS A 426 26.17 16.96 -18.12
N SER A 427 25.71 17.84 -19.02
CA SER A 427 26.27 19.17 -19.14
C SER A 427 25.92 20.06 -17.94
N SER A 428 26.95 20.66 -17.34
CA SER A 428 26.83 21.72 -16.33
C SER A 428 26.55 23.11 -16.92
N SER A 429 26.58 23.26 -18.25
CA SER A 429 26.32 24.54 -18.91
C SER A 429 24.84 24.73 -19.31
N ILE A 430 24.04 23.67 -19.24
CA ILE A 430 22.62 23.65 -19.64
C ILE A 430 21.76 23.36 -18.41
N LEU A 431 20.85 24.27 -18.07
CA LEU A 431 19.83 24.05 -17.05
C LEU A 431 18.67 23.23 -17.62
N LYS A 432 18.40 22.06 -17.03
CA LYS A 432 17.26 21.19 -17.36
C LYS A 432 16.10 21.47 -16.41
N LEU A 433 14.99 21.93 -16.95
CA LEU A 433 13.74 22.11 -16.23
C LEU A 433 12.86 20.88 -16.43
N GLY A 434 12.23 20.39 -15.36
CA GLY A 434 11.19 19.37 -15.45
C GLY A 434 10.14 19.58 -14.36
N TYR A 435 9.05 18.81 -14.41
CA TYR A 435 8.02 18.85 -13.38
C TYR A 435 7.79 17.47 -12.79
N ASN A 436 8.18 17.27 -11.52
CA ASN A 436 8.27 15.94 -10.92
C ASN A 436 9.24 15.03 -11.71
N LEU A 437 10.32 15.62 -12.21
CA LEU A 437 11.28 15.03 -13.15
C LEU A 437 11.95 13.77 -12.59
N GLN A 438 12.03 13.65 -11.26
CA GLN A 438 12.56 12.44 -10.61
C GLN A 438 11.80 11.17 -11.02
N CYS A 439 10.49 11.26 -11.28
CA CYS A 439 9.73 10.12 -11.76
C CYS A 439 10.18 9.69 -13.16
N ASP A 440 10.40 10.65 -14.05
CA ASP A 440 10.78 10.40 -15.44
C ASP A 440 12.18 9.84 -15.53
N LEU A 441 13.13 10.40 -14.77
CA LEU A 441 14.50 9.89 -14.71
C LEU A 441 14.56 8.43 -14.25
N LYS A 442 13.75 8.09 -13.23
CA LYS A 442 13.64 6.71 -12.75
C LYS A 442 13.04 5.81 -13.83
N GLN A 443 12.05 6.28 -14.58
CA GLN A 443 11.42 5.53 -15.65
C GLN A 443 12.38 5.32 -16.83
N LEU A 444 13.17 6.33 -17.20
CA LEU A 444 14.24 6.25 -18.21
C LEU A 444 15.30 5.22 -17.83
N SER A 445 15.84 5.30 -16.61
CA SER A 445 16.83 4.36 -16.09
C SER A 445 16.31 2.91 -16.07
N GLN A 446 15.02 2.70 -15.77
CA GLN A 446 14.39 1.37 -15.85
C GLN A 446 14.17 0.88 -17.29
N SER A 447 13.87 1.79 -18.21
CA SER A 447 13.56 1.47 -19.61
C SER A 447 14.81 1.11 -20.41
N TYR A 448 15.90 1.82 -20.13
CA TYR A 448 17.14 1.84 -20.91
C TYR A 448 18.39 1.75 -20.01
N GLY A 449 18.37 0.88 -18.99
CA GLY A 449 19.44 0.81 -17.97
C GLY A 449 20.84 0.44 -18.49
N GLU A 450 20.94 -0.01 -19.73
CA GLU A 450 22.22 -0.22 -20.43
C GLU A 450 22.85 1.11 -20.90
N LEU A 451 22.04 2.15 -21.16
CA LEU A 451 22.52 3.46 -21.59
C LEU A 451 23.04 4.25 -20.38
N GLU A 452 24.26 4.77 -20.49
CA GLU A 452 24.94 5.51 -19.44
C GLU A 452 24.41 6.95 -19.31
N CYS A 453 23.84 7.51 -20.38
CA CYS A 453 23.26 8.87 -20.42
C CYS A 453 22.12 9.08 -19.41
N PHE A 454 21.48 8.00 -18.95
CA PHE A 454 20.40 8.05 -17.96
C PHE A 454 20.86 7.70 -16.53
N LYS A 455 22.17 7.62 -16.29
CA LYS A 455 22.74 7.29 -14.97
C LYS A 455 23.27 8.50 -14.23
N HIS A 456 23.56 9.60 -14.95
CA HIS A 456 24.06 10.83 -14.37
C HIS A 456 23.32 12.04 -14.96
N PHE A 457 23.12 13.07 -14.15
CA PHE A 457 22.42 14.29 -14.55
C PHE A 457 23.02 15.46 -13.77
N GLU A 458 23.27 16.57 -14.47
CA GLU A 458 23.76 17.81 -13.86
C GLU A 458 22.76 18.94 -14.08
N MET A 459 22.83 20.04 -13.31
CA MET A 459 22.04 21.25 -13.56
C MET A 459 20.54 21.00 -13.79
N LEU A 460 19.90 20.28 -12.86
CA LEU A 460 18.50 19.91 -12.97
C LEU A 460 17.66 20.67 -11.93
N LEU A 461 16.61 21.34 -12.40
CA LEU A 461 15.65 22.05 -11.57
C LEU A 461 14.26 21.46 -11.76
N ASP A 462 13.74 20.87 -10.68
CA ASP A 462 12.36 20.40 -10.65
C ASP A 462 11.43 21.54 -10.24
N ILE A 463 10.64 22.03 -11.20
CA ILE A 463 9.68 23.13 -11.02
C ILE A 463 8.65 22.80 -9.94
N GLN A 464 8.30 21.53 -9.72
CA GLN A 464 7.37 21.16 -8.64
C GLN A 464 7.93 21.52 -7.26
N ASN A 465 9.23 21.32 -7.05
CA ASN A 465 9.89 21.61 -5.77
C ASN A 465 10.00 23.11 -5.49
N VAL A 466 9.96 23.94 -6.54
CA VAL A 466 9.94 25.41 -6.41
C VAL A 466 8.58 25.90 -5.90
N PHE A 467 7.47 25.35 -6.40
CA PHE A 467 6.13 25.87 -6.11
C PHE A 467 5.39 25.19 -4.97
N LYS A 468 5.83 23.99 -4.53
CA LYS A 468 5.16 23.17 -3.51
C LYS A 468 3.63 23.09 -3.70
N GLU A 469 3.15 23.19 -4.94
CA GLU A 469 1.73 23.35 -5.24
C GLU A 469 1.03 21.99 -5.01
N PRO A 470 0.16 21.86 -3.98
CA PRO A 470 -0.38 20.56 -3.62
C PRO A 470 -1.50 20.10 -4.56
N ARG A 471 -2.02 20.96 -5.46
CA ARG A 471 -3.21 20.66 -6.26
C ARG A 471 -3.05 21.06 -7.74
N GLY A 472 -3.34 20.12 -8.65
CA GLY A 472 -3.53 20.40 -10.08
C GLY A 472 -2.39 19.98 -11.02
N GLY A 473 -1.18 19.70 -10.51
CA GLY A 473 -0.01 19.33 -11.30
C GLY A 473 0.52 20.48 -12.18
N LEU A 474 1.32 20.16 -13.21
CA LEU A 474 1.85 21.15 -14.16
C LEU A 474 0.74 22.02 -14.78
N SER A 475 -0.38 21.41 -15.17
CA SER A 475 -1.55 22.15 -15.67
C SER A 475 -2.13 23.14 -14.66
N GLY A 476 -2.14 22.82 -13.36
CA GLY A 476 -2.62 23.73 -12.32
C GLY A 476 -1.66 24.90 -12.14
N LEU A 477 -0.36 24.62 -12.23
CA LEU A 477 0.68 25.63 -12.18
C LEU A 477 0.63 26.56 -13.41
N ALA A 478 0.48 25.99 -14.61
CA ALA A 478 0.28 26.74 -15.84
C ALA A 478 -0.95 27.66 -15.74
N LYS A 479 -2.08 27.17 -15.21
CA LYS A 479 -3.27 28.01 -14.98
C LYS A 479 -2.98 29.19 -14.05
N LYS A 480 -2.23 28.94 -12.97
CA LYS A 480 -1.90 29.95 -11.97
C LYS A 480 -0.96 31.03 -12.50
N ILE A 481 0.02 30.66 -13.33
CA ILE A 481 1.08 31.57 -13.81
C ILE A 481 0.72 32.18 -15.16
N MET A 482 0.22 31.37 -16.09
CA MET A 482 -0.06 31.74 -17.48
C MET A 482 -1.54 32.05 -17.74
N GLY A 483 -2.42 31.88 -16.75
CA GLY A 483 -3.86 32.15 -16.86
C GLY A 483 -4.67 31.09 -17.62
N ALA A 484 -4.02 30.06 -18.17
CA ALA A 484 -4.66 28.99 -18.93
C ALA A 484 -4.09 27.61 -18.55
N SER A 485 -4.93 26.58 -18.59
CA SER A 485 -4.56 25.21 -18.19
C SER A 485 -3.88 24.46 -19.35
N LEU A 486 -3.24 23.34 -19.06
CA LEU A 486 -2.80 22.40 -20.10
C LEU A 486 -3.93 21.40 -20.37
N ASN A 487 -4.15 21.07 -21.64
CA ASN A 487 -5.13 20.06 -22.02
C ASN A 487 -4.62 18.69 -21.60
N LYS A 488 -5.39 17.92 -20.83
CA LYS A 488 -4.97 16.61 -20.26
C LYS A 488 -5.45 15.40 -21.07
N THR A 489 -6.13 15.61 -22.20
CA THR A 489 -6.77 14.52 -22.97
C THR A 489 -5.80 13.47 -23.51
N ARG A 490 -4.51 13.80 -23.67
CA ARG A 490 -3.50 12.87 -24.24
C ARG A 490 -2.52 12.30 -23.22
N ARG A 491 -2.62 12.69 -21.94
CA ARG A 491 -1.74 12.20 -20.86
C ARG A 491 -1.67 10.67 -20.75
N ASN A 492 -2.78 9.98 -21.02
CA ASN A 492 -2.87 8.51 -20.92
C ASN A 492 -2.97 7.82 -22.30
N SER A 493 -2.48 8.48 -23.35
CA SER A 493 -2.53 7.95 -24.71
C SER A 493 -1.61 6.74 -24.93
N ASN A 494 -1.78 6.04 -26.05
CA ASN A 494 -0.86 5.00 -26.48
C ASN A 494 0.39 5.62 -27.13
N TRP A 495 1.37 6.02 -26.32
CA TRP A 495 2.60 6.65 -26.78
C TRP A 495 3.58 5.73 -27.54
N GLU A 496 3.29 4.43 -27.62
CA GLU A 496 4.00 3.47 -28.47
C GLU A 496 3.49 3.49 -29.92
N GLN A 497 2.37 4.17 -30.21
CA GLN A 497 1.82 4.24 -31.56
C GLN A 497 2.78 4.96 -32.52
N ARG A 498 2.93 4.44 -33.74
CA ARG A 498 3.66 5.11 -34.82
C ARG A 498 2.83 5.10 -36.12
N PRO A 499 2.72 6.24 -36.84
CA PRO A 499 3.17 7.57 -36.42
C PRO A 499 2.34 8.10 -35.23
N LEU A 500 2.91 9.03 -34.45
CA LEU A 500 2.13 9.80 -33.48
C LEU A 500 1.15 10.71 -34.22
N THR A 501 -0.01 10.95 -33.61
CA THR A 501 -0.97 11.92 -34.14
C THR A 501 -0.47 13.34 -33.92
N GLN A 502 -0.93 14.28 -34.75
CA GLN A 502 -0.60 15.71 -34.59
C GLN A 502 -0.92 16.21 -33.17
N GLN A 503 -2.03 15.76 -32.59
CA GLN A 503 -2.44 16.14 -31.23
C GLN A 503 -1.53 15.56 -30.15
N GLN A 504 -0.99 14.35 -30.35
CA GLN A 504 0.03 13.80 -29.44
C GLN A 504 1.33 14.60 -29.50
N MET A 505 1.75 15.00 -30.70
CA MET A 505 2.93 15.86 -30.91
C MET A 505 2.75 17.22 -30.23
N GLU A 506 1.58 17.84 -30.39
CA GLU A 506 1.27 19.14 -29.79
C GLU A 506 1.20 19.06 -28.26
N TYR A 507 0.54 18.04 -27.71
CA TYR A 507 0.50 17.80 -26.27
C TYR A 507 1.91 17.63 -25.69
N ALA A 508 2.70 16.74 -26.31
CA ALA A 508 4.07 16.44 -25.87
C ALA A 508 4.95 17.70 -25.90
N ALA A 509 4.86 18.49 -26.96
CA ALA A 509 5.61 19.73 -27.09
C ALA A 509 5.21 20.76 -26.01
N LEU A 510 3.91 20.85 -25.72
CA LEU A 510 3.38 21.82 -24.76
C LEU A 510 3.87 21.54 -23.34
N ASP A 511 3.88 20.27 -22.92
CA ASP A 511 4.29 19.87 -21.56
C ASP A 511 5.78 20.15 -21.28
N ALA A 512 6.64 20.11 -22.30
CA ALA A 512 8.05 20.49 -22.17
C ALA A 512 8.27 22.01 -22.25
N VAL A 513 7.71 22.70 -23.24
CA VAL A 513 8.00 24.13 -23.48
C VAL A 513 7.41 25.03 -22.40
N VAL A 514 6.24 24.68 -21.84
CA VAL A 514 5.59 25.46 -20.78
C VAL A 514 6.47 25.63 -19.54
N LEU A 515 7.38 24.69 -19.27
CA LEU A 515 8.34 24.76 -18.17
C LEU A 515 9.27 25.96 -18.31
N ILE A 516 9.71 26.26 -19.54
CA ILE A 516 10.60 27.37 -19.88
C ILE A 516 9.86 28.69 -19.68
N HIS A 517 8.62 28.80 -20.17
CA HIS A 517 7.81 30.00 -19.98
C HIS A 517 7.47 30.25 -18.52
N ILE A 518 7.16 29.20 -17.76
CA ILE A 518 6.98 29.31 -16.31
C ILE A 518 8.27 29.84 -15.66
N PHE A 519 9.43 29.28 -16.01
CA PHE A 519 10.72 29.71 -15.46
C PHE A 519 11.01 31.19 -15.74
N TYR A 520 10.88 31.64 -16.99
CA TYR A 520 11.14 33.04 -17.33
C TYR A 520 10.09 34.01 -16.80
N HIS A 521 8.83 33.60 -16.70
CA HIS A 521 7.79 34.42 -16.07
C HIS A 521 8.17 34.72 -14.61
N ILE A 522 8.78 33.77 -13.91
CA ILE A 522 9.24 33.96 -12.52
C ILE A 522 10.47 34.87 -12.46
N GLN A 523 11.45 34.65 -13.34
CA GLN A 523 12.69 35.44 -13.34
C GLN A 523 12.42 36.93 -13.59
N ASN A 524 11.42 37.23 -14.41
CA ASN A 524 11.08 38.59 -14.82
C ASN A 524 10.08 39.29 -13.88
N GLN A 525 9.61 38.65 -12.81
CA GLN A 525 8.85 39.38 -11.79
C GLN A 525 9.79 40.25 -10.95
N PRO A 526 9.61 41.58 -10.90
CA PRO A 526 10.35 42.40 -9.95
C PRO A 526 10.05 41.88 -8.54
N GLN A 527 11.08 41.76 -7.68
CA GLN A 527 10.88 41.59 -6.24
C GLN A 527 10.11 42.81 -5.73
N ALA A 528 8.78 42.77 -5.83
CA ALA A 528 7.92 43.77 -5.25
C ALA A 528 8.15 43.69 -3.74
N ALA A 529 8.72 44.77 -3.20
CA ALA A 529 8.82 45.01 -1.78
C ALA A 529 7.49 44.63 -1.12
N SER A 530 7.57 43.75 -0.13
CA SER A 530 6.43 43.28 0.64
C SER A 530 5.60 44.45 1.17
N ALA A 531 4.41 44.63 0.61
CA ALA A 531 3.32 45.34 1.27
C ALA A 531 1.99 44.74 0.80
N ASN A 532 1.36 44.00 1.71
CA ASN A 532 -0.07 43.70 1.74
C ASN A 532 -0.69 42.93 0.56
N SER A 533 -0.34 41.64 0.44
CA SER A 533 -1.35 40.60 0.19
C SER A 533 -0.83 39.30 0.82
N GLY A 534 -1.71 38.48 1.39
CA GLY A 534 -1.36 37.25 2.11
C GLY A 534 -0.79 36.12 1.24
N GLN A 535 0.13 36.43 0.33
CA GLN A 535 0.89 35.44 -0.42
C GLN A 535 2.12 35.00 0.39
N PRO A 536 2.41 33.70 0.47
CA PRO A 536 3.59 33.22 1.18
C PRO A 536 4.84 33.74 0.48
N ASN A 537 5.71 34.37 1.26
CA ASN A 537 7.04 34.86 0.85
C ASN A 537 7.76 33.77 0.04
N MET A 538 7.96 34.02 -1.26
CA MET A 538 8.54 33.04 -2.18
C MET A 538 10.06 33.09 -2.04
N GLU A 539 10.55 32.50 -0.94
CA GLU A 539 11.97 32.44 -0.61
C GLU A 539 12.65 31.38 -1.49
N TRP A 540 13.54 31.84 -2.37
CA TRP A 540 14.29 31.02 -3.32
C TRP A 540 15.26 30.09 -2.56
N LYS A 541 15.05 28.77 -2.62
CA LYS A 541 16.02 27.78 -2.16
C LYS A 541 16.52 27.01 -3.37
N SER A 542 17.80 27.13 -3.67
CA SER A 542 18.49 26.45 -4.78
C SER A 542 18.38 24.93 -4.61
N ASN A 543 17.35 24.32 -5.21
CA ASN A 543 17.19 22.87 -5.27
C ASN A 543 17.84 22.31 -6.54
N ILE A 544 19.04 22.77 -6.87
CA ILE A 544 19.84 22.15 -7.94
C ILE A 544 20.39 20.84 -7.37
N VAL A 545 19.87 19.72 -7.86
CA VAL A 545 20.38 18.40 -7.48
C VAL A 545 21.54 18.07 -8.42
N SER A 546 22.77 18.14 -7.91
CA SER A 546 23.89 17.42 -8.49
C SER A 546 23.98 16.07 -7.78
N HIS A 547 23.89 14.98 -8.54
CA HIS A 547 24.03 13.57 -8.13
C HIS A 547 22.78 12.86 -7.57
N ILE A 548 22.35 11.81 -8.28
CA ILE A 548 21.54 10.70 -7.76
C ILE A 548 22.38 9.44 -7.91
N VAL A 549 22.98 8.95 -6.81
CA VAL A 549 23.56 7.61 -6.77
C VAL A 549 22.53 6.67 -6.17
N ASP A 550 22.26 5.57 -6.89
CA ASP A 550 21.46 4.44 -6.45
C ASP A 550 21.87 4.02 -5.02
N THR A 551 21.07 4.38 -4.01
CA THR A 551 21.14 3.77 -2.68
C THR A 551 20.55 2.37 -2.77
N LYS A 552 21.31 1.45 -3.37
CA LYS A 552 21.07 0.02 -3.25
C LYS A 552 21.16 -0.34 -1.77
N LYS A 553 19.99 -0.51 -1.15
CA LYS A 553 19.78 -1.48 -0.08
C LYS A 553 20.55 -2.74 -0.46
N SER A 554 21.58 -3.07 0.30
CA SER A 554 22.33 -4.32 0.22
C SER A 554 21.40 -5.50 0.51
N LYS A 555 20.68 -5.95 -0.51
CA LYS A 555 20.18 -7.32 -0.59
C LYS A 555 21.41 -8.20 -0.80
N ALA A 556 21.84 -8.87 0.27
CA ALA A 556 22.85 -9.91 0.19
C ALA A 556 22.44 -10.94 -0.88
N LYS A 557 23.35 -11.16 -1.83
CA LYS A 557 23.25 -12.18 -2.89
C LYS A 557 22.99 -13.54 -2.25
N LYS A 558 21.94 -14.24 -2.69
CA LYS A 558 21.82 -15.69 -2.53
C LYS A 558 22.97 -16.33 -3.30
N THR A 559 23.89 -16.97 -2.61
CA THR A 559 24.82 -17.93 -3.20
C THR A 559 24.04 -19.16 -3.70
N PRO A 560 24.36 -19.74 -4.88
CA PRO A 560 23.82 -21.02 -5.29
C PRO A 560 24.42 -22.13 -4.40
N LYS A 561 23.58 -23.02 -3.88
CA LYS A 561 24.02 -24.25 -3.18
C LYS A 561 24.79 -25.16 -4.16
N PRO A 562 25.86 -25.83 -3.72
CA PRO A 562 26.51 -26.87 -4.52
C PRO A 562 25.59 -28.11 -4.61
N LYS A 563 25.49 -28.69 -5.81
CA LYS A 563 24.83 -29.98 -6.03
C LYS A 563 25.65 -31.07 -5.32
N SER A 564 25.03 -31.79 -4.40
CA SER A 564 25.61 -33.01 -3.84
C SER A 564 25.60 -34.10 -4.91
N THR A 565 26.79 -34.54 -5.30
CA THR A 565 27.04 -35.78 -6.02
C THR A 565 26.57 -36.96 -5.15
N LYS A 566 25.67 -37.79 -5.70
CA LYS A 566 25.37 -39.10 -5.13
C LYS A 566 26.59 -39.99 -5.37
N GLU A 567 27.36 -40.26 -4.32
CA GLU A 567 28.31 -41.37 -4.30
C GLU A 567 27.53 -42.69 -4.36
N VAL A 568 27.80 -43.46 -5.40
CA VAL A 568 27.38 -44.85 -5.54
C VAL A 568 28.37 -45.68 -4.73
N ARG A 569 27.91 -46.34 -3.66
CA ARG A 569 28.69 -47.38 -2.98
C ARG A 569 28.79 -48.61 -3.90
N PRO A 570 29.98 -49.17 -4.14
CA PRO A 570 30.12 -50.44 -4.84
C PRO A 570 29.76 -51.59 -3.90
N MET A 571 28.81 -52.44 -4.32
CA MET A 571 28.60 -53.76 -3.72
C MET A 571 29.71 -54.68 -4.21
N THR A 572 30.49 -55.18 -3.27
CA THR A 572 31.44 -56.28 -3.43
C THR A 572 30.67 -57.59 -3.58
N ASN A 573 30.88 -58.32 -4.68
CA ASN A 573 30.51 -59.72 -4.79
C ASN A 573 31.65 -60.59 -4.24
N PRO A 574 31.35 -61.64 -3.46
CA PRO A 574 32.35 -62.60 -3.00
C PRO A 574 32.60 -63.67 -4.08
N LEU A 575 33.86 -64.05 -4.27
CA LEU A 575 34.25 -65.28 -4.98
C LEU A 575 34.97 -66.21 -4.01
N SER A 576 34.38 -67.39 -3.84
CA SER A 576 34.99 -68.71 -3.67
C SER A 576 36.35 -68.82 -2.94
N ASN A 577 36.30 -69.37 -1.72
CA ASN A 577 36.76 -70.74 -1.43
C ASN A 577 36.19 -71.22 -0.10
#